data_AF-A0A8C5JGW4-F1
#
_entry.id   AF-A0A8C5JGW4-F1
#
_cell.length_a   1.000
_cell.length_b   1.000
_cell.length_c   1.000
_cell.angle_alpha   90.00
_cell.angle_beta   90.00
_cell.angle_gamma   90.00
#
_symmetry.space_group_name_H-M   'P 1'
#
loop_
_entity.id
_entity.type
_entity.pdbx_description
1 polymer ?
#
loop_
_entity_poly.entity_id
_entity_poly.type
_entity_poly.pdbx_seq_one_letter_code
_entity_poly.pdbx_strand_id
1 'polypeptide(L)'
;MGLLERLRKEWFILGIVLVIAVARLEPGVGVKGGPLKPEITITYIAVSAIFFNSGLSLKTEELTSALMHVKLHLFVQIFTLVFFPTAIWVFLQLLSITPINEWLLKGLQTVGCMPPPVSSAVILTKAVGGNEAAAIFNSAFGSFLIVRRYIKDWLERKKPPFGAISSCVLLMIIYTTFCDTFANPNIDLDKFSLIIIVFIIFSIQMSFMFLTFLFSTRNNSTFTPADTVAIVFCSTHKSLTLGIPMLKIVFAGYEYLSLISVPLLIYHPAQILLGSLLVPTIKSWMVSRQKALKLTRQPKAPVKV
;
A
#
# COMPACT_ATOMS: atom_id res chain seq x y z
N MET A 1 21.14 18.43 6.78
CA MET A 1 20.87 16.98 6.78
C MET A 1 21.86 16.32 5.84
N GLY A 2 22.65 15.36 6.33
CA GLY A 2 23.69 14.72 5.53
C GLY A 2 23.13 13.78 4.45
N LEU A 3 23.90 13.53 3.39
CA LEU A 3 23.52 12.64 2.28
C LEU A 3 23.13 11.23 2.78
N LEU A 4 23.90 10.68 3.73
CA LEU A 4 23.64 9.40 4.41
C LEU A 4 22.30 9.37 5.15
N GLU A 5 21.89 10.49 5.72
CA GLU A 5 20.64 10.59 6.46
C GLU A 5 19.43 10.61 5.54
N ARG A 6 19.58 11.24 4.36
CA ARG A 6 18.59 11.26 3.29
C ARG A 6 18.48 9.89 2.60
N LEU A 7 19.61 9.23 2.35
CA LEU A 7 19.68 7.86 1.83
C LEU A 7 18.98 6.86 2.77
N ARG A 8 19.20 6.97 4.09
CA ARG A 8 18.53 6.13 5.08
C ARG A 8 17.02 6.38 5.15
N LYS A 9 16.57 7.61 4.86
CA LYS A 9 15.14 7.97 4.89
C LYS A 9 14.39 7.47 3.65
N GLU A 10 15.04 7.47 2.49
CA GLU A 10 14.47 7.07 1.19
C GLU A 10 15.03 5.73 0.66
N TRP A 11 15.65 4.93 1.53
CA TRP A 11 16.38 3.71 1.13
C TRP A 11 15.52 2.71 0.36
N PHE A 12 14.22 2.66 0.67
CA PHE A 12 13.27 1.78 0.00
C PHE A 12 13.00 2.21 -1.45
N ILE A 13 12.82 3.51 -1.70
CA ILE A 13 12.62 4.04 -3.05
C ILE A 13 13.87 3.82 -3.89
N LEU A 14 15.05 4.07 -3.32
CA LEU A 14 16.32 3.78 -3.98
C LEU A 14 16.49 2.29 -4.25
N GLY A 15 16.08 1.44 -3.31
CA GLY A 15 16.02 0.00 -3.48
C GLY A 15 15.18 -0.42 -4.67
N ILE A 16 13.99 0.18 -4.87
CA ILE A 16 13.13 -0.08 -6.02
C ILE A 16 13.85 0.26 -7.33
N VAL A 17 14.45 1.45 -7.43
CA VAL A 17 15.18 1.87 -8.63
C VAL A 17 16.34 0.92 -8.92
N LEU A 18 17.07 0.52 -7.87
CA LEU A 18 18.19 -0.41 -7.98
C LEU A 18 17.74 -1.78 -8.49
N VAL A 19 16.70 -2.39 -7.91
CA VAL A 19 16.25 -3.71 -8.35
C VAL A 19 15.67 -3.70 -9.76
N ILE A 20 15.03 -2.60 -10.18
CA ILE A 20 14.57 -2.44 -11.57
C ILE A 20 15.77 -2.37 -12.52
N ALA A 21 16.80 -1.59 -12.18
CA ALA A 21 18.01 -1.49 -12.98
C ALA A 21 18.73 -2.85 -13.09
N VAL A 22 18.88 -3.57 -11.98
CA VAL A 22 19.49 -4.91 -11.97
C VAL A 22 18.65 -5.90 -12.78
N ALA A 23 17.32 -5.89 -12.64
CA ALA A 23 16.43 -6.73 -13.43
C ALA A 23 16.54 -6.46 -14.94
N ARG A 24 16.84 -5.22 -15.33
CA ARG A 24 17.03 -4.86 -16.74
C ARG A 24 18.37 -5.35 -17.30
N LEU A 25 19.42 -5.33 -16.48
CA LEU A 25 20.78 -5.75 -16.86
C LEU A 25 20.92 -7.27 -16.87
N GLU A 26 20.37 -7.96 -15.87
CA GLU A 26 20.50 -9.41 -15.69
C GLU A 26 19.16 -10.04 -15.28
N PRO A 27 18.22 -10.21 -16.24
CA PRO A 27 16.92 -10.79 -15.94
C PRO A 27 17.00 -12.31 -15.66
N GLY A 28 18.02 -13.00 -16.18
CA GLY A 28 18.12 -14.47 -16.13
C GLY A 28 18.14 -15.09 -14.73
N VAL A 29 18.51 -14.32 -13.69
CA VAL A 29 18.53 -14.80 -12.30
C VAL A 29 17.11 -14.89 -11.72
N GLY A 30 16.24 -13.94 -12.07
CA GLY A 30 14.94 -13.73 -11.46
C GLY A 30 13.73 -14.20 -12.28
N VAL A 31 13.95 -14.81 -13.45
CA VAL A 31 12.87 -15.36 -14.29
C VAL A 31 12.33 -16.68 -13.77
N LYS A 32 11.12 -17.04 -14.21
CA LYS A 32 10.59 -18.41 -14.11
C LYS A 32 11.59 -19.44 -14.63
N GLY A 33 11.78 -20.51 -13.88
CA GLY A 33 12.82 -21.53 -14.13
C GLY A 33 14.27 -21.08 -13.85
N GLY A 34 14.53 -19.82 -13.52
CA GLY A 34 15.86 -19.30 -13.19
C GLY A 34 16.39 -19.79 -11.83
N PRO A 35 17.64 -19.44 -11.47
CA PRO A 35 18.29 -19.85 -10.21
C PRO A 35 17.47 -19.53 -8.96
N LEU A 36 16.77 -18.39 -8.93
CA LEU A 36 15.92 -18.02 -7.79
C LEU A 36 14.65 -18.85 -7.69
N LYS A 37 14.23 -19.56 -8.74
CA LYS A 37 12.96 -20.28 -8.85
C LYS A 37 11.78 -19.50 -8.23
N PRO A 38 11.42 -18.33 -8.80
CA PRO A 38 10.40 -17.45 -8.23
C PRO A 38 9.05 -18.14 -8.00
N GLU A 39 8.74 -19.18 -8.76
CA GLU A 39 7.54 -20.01 -8.56
C GLU A 39 7.45 -20.60 -7.14
N ILE A 40 8.59 -20.90 -6.52
CA ILE A 40 8.67 -21.49 -5.18
C ILE A 40 9.06 -20.42 -4.16
N THR A 41 10.19 -19.76 -4.37
CA THR A 41 10.74 -18.79 -3.41
C THR A 41 9.84 -17.59 -3.23
N ILE A 42 9.25 -17.05 -4.29
CA ILE A 42 8.31 -15.94 -4.13
C ILE A 42 6.98 -16.48 -3.63
N THR A 43 6.31 -17.34 -4.39
CA THR A 43 4.93 -17.74 -4.12
C THR A 43 4.71 -18.34 -2.73
N TYR A 44 5.65 -19.12 -2.22
CA TYR A 44 5.51 -19.75 -0.91
C TYR A 44 6.36 -19.04 0.15
N ILE A 45 7.67 -18.88 -0.06
CA ILE A 45 8.55 -18.40 1.02
C ILE A 45 8.34 -16.91 1.28
N ALA A 46 8.48 -16.06 0.26
CA ALA A 46 8.38 -14.61 0.40
C ALA A 46 6.99 -14.17 0.88
N VAL A 47 5.97 -14.80 0.31
CA VAL A 47 4.55 -14.54 0.62
C VAL A 47 4.23 -14.93 2.05
N SER A 48 4.54 -16.17 2.46
CA SER A 48 4.35 -16.61 3.84
C SER A 48 5.16 -15.75 4.80
N ALA A 49 6.41 -15.40 4.47
CA ALA A 49 7.23 -14.53 5.30
C ALA A 49 6.60 -13.15 5.50
N ILE A 50 6.07 -12.52 4.45
CA ILE A 50 5.41 -11.20 4.58
C ILE A 50 4.14 -11.28 5.41
N PHE A 51 3.25 -12.27 5.19
CA PHE A 51 2.04 -12.40 6.02
C PHE A 51 2.36 -12.72 7.46
N PHE A 52 3.35 -13.57 7.68
CA PHE A 52 3.79 -13.95 9.01
C PHE A 52 4.38 -12.74 9.75
N ASN A 53 5.30 -12.02 9.10
CA ASN A 53 5.93 -10.82 9.63
C ASN A 53 4.90 -9.70 9.89
N SER A 54 3.94 -9.54 8.99
CA SER A 54 2.79 -8.66 9.14
C SER A 54 1.98 -9.02 10.39
N GLY A 55 1.62 -10.30 10.56
CA GLY A 55 0.87 -10.80 11.72
C GLY A 55 1.59 -10.62 13.06
N LEU A 56 2.91 -10.86 13.10
CA LEU A 56 3.72 -10.66 14.31
C LEU A 56 3.89 -9.18 14.69
N SER A 57 3.79 -8.27 13.72
CA SER A 57 3.88 -6.82 13.98
C SER A 57 2.64 -6.25 14.70
N LEU A 58 1.52 -6.98 14.79
CA LEU A 58 0.22 -6.48 15.27
C LEU A 58 0.09 -6.53 16.80
N LYS A 59 0.23 -5.41 17.51
CA LYS A 59 0.01 -5.39 18.96
C LYS A 59 -1.44 -5.74 19.34
N THR A 60 -1.60 -6.79 20.14
CA THR A 60 -2.91 -7.30 20.56
C THR A 60 -3.72 -6.27 21.36
N GLU A 61 -3.04 -5.41 22.14
CA GLU A 61 -3.68 -4.34 22.91
C GLU A 61 -4.18 -3.19 22.02
N GLU A 62 -3.45 -2.87 20.94
CA GLU A 62 -3.86 -1.87 19.96
C GLU A 62 -5.07 -2.36 19.15
N LEU A 63 -5.17 -3.68 18.90
CA LEU A 63 -6.30 -4.30 18.21
C LEU A 63 -7.63 -4.11 18.96
N THR A 64 -7.61 -4.22 20.30
CA THR A 64 -8.82 -4.08 21.12
C THR A 64 -9.35 -2.65 21.08
N SER A 65 -8.48 -1.65 21.15
CA SER A 65 -8.88 -0.25 20.98
C SER A 65 -9.33 0.05 19.55
N ALA A 66 -8.71 -0.58 18.54
CA ALA A 66 -9.08 -0.40 17.14
C ALA A 66 -10.51 -0.88 16.88
N LEU A 67 -10.91 -2.05 17.39
CA LEU A 67 -12.26 -2.61 17.22
C LEU A 67 -13.39 -1.63 17.58
N MET A 68 -13.14 -0.68 18.47
CA MET A 68 -14.12 0.33 18.87
C MET A 68 -14.42 1.38 17.79
N HIS A 69 -13.57 1.52 16.76
CA HIS A 69 -13.73 2.47 15.66
C HIS A 69 -14.50 1.88 14.46
N VAL A 70 -15.63 1.22 14.71
CA VAL A 70 -16.42 0.48 13.70
C VAL A 70 -16.76 1.32 12.47
N LYS A 71 -17.14 2.61 12.64
CA LYS A 71 -17.46 3.50 11.51
C LYS A 71 -16.27 3.75 10.59
N LEU A 72 -15.06 3.85 11.16
CA LEU A 72 -13.82 4.03 10.40
C LEU A 72 -13.54 2.77 9.60
N HIS A 73 -13.62 1.61 10.23
CA HIS A 73 -13.39 0.33 9.57
C HIS A 73 -14.35 0.10 8.42
N LEU A 74 -15.64 0.32 8.66
CA LEU A 74 -16.66 0.17 7.64
C LEU A 74 -16.42 1.12 6.46
N PHE A 75 -16.05 2.38 6.73
CA PHE A 75 -15.68 3.33 5.67
C PHE A 75 -14.50 2.82 4.84
N VAL A 76 -13.41 2.41 5.48
CA VAL A 76 -12.21 1.92 4.79
C VAL A 76 -12.52 0.68 3.95
N GLN A 77 -13.27 -0.28 4.50
CA GLN A 77 -13.60 -1.51 3.77
C GLN A 77 -14.55 -1.25 2.59
N ILE A 78 -15.62 -0.46 2.79
CA ILE A 78 -16.52 -0.08 1.69
C ILE A 78 -15.75 0.69 0.61
N PHE A 79 -14.91 1.64 1.01
CA PHE A 79 -14.14 2.40 0.04
C PHE A 79 -13.18 1.49 -0.74
N THR A 80 -12.46 0.60 -0.06
CA THR A 80 -11.40 -0.21 -0.67
C THR A 80 -11.91 -1.37 -1.50
N LEU A 81 -12.98 -2.04 -1.05
CA LEU A 81 -13.49 -3.28 -1.64
C LEU A 81 -14.74 -3.07 -2.51
N VAL A 82 -15.42 -1.92 -2.40
CA VAL A 82 -16.62 -1.64 -3.19
C VAL A 82 -16.40 -0.41 -4.07
N PHE A 83 -16.15 0.76 -3.48
CA PHE A 83 -16.04 2.01 -4.24
C PHE A 83 -14.83 2.01 -5.19
N PHE A 84 -13.64 1.65 -4.72
CA PHE A 84 -12.43 1.65 -5.52
C PHE A 84 -12.56 0.70 -6.72
N PRO A 85 -12.90 -0.61 -6.56
CA PRO A 85 -13.04 -1.51 -7.70
C PRO A 85 -14.12 -1.06 -8.69
N THR A 86 -15.26 -0.56 -8.20
CA THR A 86 -16.35 -0.09 -9.06
C THR A 86 -15.97 1.18 -9.83
N ALA A 87 -15.32 2.14 -9.18
CA ALA A 87 -14.84 3.36 -9.82
C ALA A 87 -13.79 3.05 -10.89
N ILE A 88 -12.86 2.13 -10.61
CA ILE A 88 -11.90 1.64 -11.61
C ILE A 88 -12.63 0.94 -12.76
N TRP A 89 -13.56 0.04 -12.47
CA TRP A 89 -14.31 -0.67 -13.50
C TRP A 89 -15.06 0.29 -14.44
N VAL A 90 -15.76 1.30 -13.89
CA VAL A 90 -16.43 2.34 -14.68
C VAL A 90 -15.40 3.13 -15.52
N PHE A 91 -14.28 3.52 -14.92
CA PHE A 91 -13.22 4.23 -15.63
C PHE A 91 -12.64 3.38 -16.77
N LEU A 92 -12.48 2.08 -16.56
CA LEU A 92 -12.01 1.14 -17.58
C LEU A 92 -12.99 0.98 -18.75
N GLN A 93 -14.30 1.13 -18.56
CA GLN A 93 -15.27 1.16 -19.67
C GLN A 93 -15.03 2.36 -20.60
N LEU A 94 -14.52 3.47 -20.08
CA LEU A 94 -14.13 4.62 -20.90
C LEU A 94 -12.79 4.37 -21.60
N LEU A 95 -11.84 3.72 -20.92
CA LEU A 95 -10.51 3.45 -21.46
C LEU A 95 -10.49 2.32 -22.49
N SER A 96 -11.46 1.39 -22.49
CA SER A 96 -11.54 0.33 -23.49
C SER A 96 -11.77 0.86 -24.92
N ILE A 97 -12.21 2.11 -25.06
CA ILE A 97 -12.37 2.81 -26.34
C ILE A 97 -11.02 3.34 -26.86
N THR A 98 -10.02 3.46 -25.99
CA THR A 98 -8.67 3.91 -26.33
C THR A 98 -7.80 2.75 -26.81
N PRO A 99 -6.71 2.99 -27.58
CA PRO A 99 -5.85 1.93 -28.08
C PRO A 99 -4.92 1.30 -27.01
N ILE A 100 -5.25 1.42 -25.73
CA ILE A 100 -4.45 0.86 -24.63
C ILE A 100 -4.60 -0.66 -24.61
N ASN A 101 -3.50 -1.37 -24.39
CA ASN A 101 -3.47 -2.83 -24.30
C ASN A 101 -4.46 -3.37 -23.23
N GLU A 102 -5.31 -4.31 -23.63
CA GLU A 102 -6.37 -4.88 -22.78
C GLU A 102 -5.83 -5.55 -21.50
N TRP A 103 -4.64 -6.18 -21.57
CA TRP A 103 -4.04 -6.84 -20.42
C TRP A 103 -3.53 -5.85 -19.37
N LEU A 104 -3.12 -4.66 -19.80
CA LEU A 104 -2.79 -3.57 -18.89
C LEU A 104 -4.05 -3.00 -18.24
N LEU A 105 -5.16 -2.91 -18.96
CA LEU A 105 -6.45 -2.52 -18.40
C LEU A 105 -6.93 -3.54 -17.34
N LYS A 106 -6.82 -4.84 -17.62
CA LYS A 106 -7.08 -5.92 -16.65
C LYS A 106 -6.14 -5.86 -15.44
N GLY A 107 -4.88 -5.49 -15.66
CA GLY A 107 -3.95 -5.22 -14.58
C GLY A 107 -4.40 -4.08 -13.68
N LEU A 108 -4.86 -2.97 -14.27
CA LEU A 108 -5.41 -1.84 -13.51
C LEU A 108 -6.68 -2.21 -12.74
N GLN A 109 -7.56 -3.04 -13.33
CA GLN A 109 -8.72 -3.60 -12.63
C GLN A 109 -8.28 -4.42 -11.41
N THR A 110 -7.25 -5.24 -11.59
CA THR A 110 -6.73 -6.07 -10.49
C THR A 110 -6.18 -5.23 -9.36
N VAL A 111 -5.44 -4.16 -9.67
CA VAL A 111 -4.99 -3.16 -8.66
C VAL A 111 -6.18 -2.60 -7.89
N GLY A 112 -7.27 -2.25 -8.59
CA GLY A 112 -8.50 -1.74 -7.99
C GLY A 112 -9.10 -2.69 -6.96
N CYS A 113 -9.00 -4.00 -7.16
CA CYS A 113 -9.53 -5.03 -6.27
C CYS A 113 -8.62 -5.37 -5.08
N MET A 114 -7.37 -4.87 -5.04
CA MET A 114 -6.45 -5.25 -3.98
C MET A 114 -6.81 -4.61 -2.62
N PRO A 115 -6.61 -5.34 -1.51
CA PRO A 115 -6.81 -4.80 -0.17
C PRO A 115 -5.65 -3.87 0.24
N PRO A 116 -5.77 -3.19 1.40
CA PRO A 116 -4.75 -2.28 1.89
C PRO A 116 -3.45 -2.99 2.31
N PRO A 117 -2.26 -2.41 2.05
CA PRO A 117 -0.98 -2.98 2.48
C PRO A 117 -0.69 -2.69 3.95
N VAL A 118 -0.30 -3.72 4.70
CA VAL A 118 0.11 -3.58 6.11
C VAL A 118 1.40 -2.78 6.27
N SER A 119 2.32 -2.82 5.29
CA SER A 119 3.59 -2.09 5.38
C SER A 119 3.40 -0.59 5.16
N SER A 120 3.11 -0.15 3.93
CA SER A 120 3.13 1.27 3.59
C SER A 120 2.03 2.08 4.27
N ALA A 121 0.80 1.55 4.38
CA ALA A 121 -0.32 2.30 4.97
C ALA A 121 -0.11 2.56 6.47
N VAL A 122 0.38 1.55 7.21
CA VAL A 122 0.68 1.68 8.64
C VAL A 122 1.88 2.59 8.88
N ILE A 123 2.97 2.41 8.13
CA ILE A 123 4.20 3.21 8.30
C ILE A 123 3.92 4.70 8.03
N LEU A 124 3.16 5.03 6.99
CA LEU A 124 2.83 6.42 6.66
C LEU A 124 1.84 7.03 7.66
N THR A 125 0.85 6.26 8.11
CA THR A 125 -0.06 6.69 9.19
C THR A 125 0.71 7.01 10.45
N LYS A 126 1.65 6.14 10.85
CA LYS A 126 2.57 6.35 11.97
C LYS A 126 3.47 7.57 11.79
N ALA A 127 4.02 7.77 10.59
CA ALA A 127 4.91 8.91 10.31
C ALA A 127 4.20 10.27 10.50
N VAL A 128 2.91 10.33 10.18
CA VAL A 128 2.05 11.49 10.44
C VAL A 128 1.68 11.61 11.92
N GLY A 129 1.56 10.48 12.63
CA GLY A 129 1.02 10.40 14.00
C GLY A 129 -0.49 10.16 14.03
N GLY A 130 -1.03 9.53 12.98
CA GLY A 130 -2.43 9.14 12.88
C GLY A 130 -2.78 7.90 13.71
N ASN A 131 -4.00 7.39 13.53
CA ASN A 131 -4.48 6.20 14.26
C ASN A 131 -3.81 4.92 13.72
N GLU A 132 -2.62 4.61 14.24
CA GLU A 132 -1.82 3.42 13.87
C GLU A 132 -2.61 2.13 14.06
N ALA A 133 -3.32 2.00 15.18
CA ALA A 133 -4.10 0.82 15.53
C ALA A 133 -5.21 0.54 14.50
N ALA A 134 -5.94 1.59 14.08
CA ALA A 134 -6.96 1.46 13.05
C ALA A 134 -6.36 1.12 11.68
N ALA A 135 -5.20 1.70 11.34
CA ALA A 135 -4.51 1.38 10.09
C ALA A 135 -4.04 -0.08 10.05
N ILE A 136 -3.52 -0.55 11.18
CA ILE A 136 -3.11 -1.92 11.41
C ILE A 136 -4.31 -2.87 11.21
N PHE A 137 -5.43 -2.62 11.89
CA PHE A 137 -6.62 -3.46 11.81
C PHE A 137 -7.16 -3.55 10.38
N ASN A 138 -7.32 -2.41 9.70
CA ASN A 138 -7.86 -2.38 8.33
C ASN A 138 -6.95 -3.06 7.32
N SER A 139 -5.63 -2.94 7.49
CA SER A 139 -4.66 -3.56 6.58
C SER A 139 -4.46 -5.04 6.87
N ALA A 140 -4.66 -5.47 8.13
CA ALA A 140 -4.47 -6.84 8.58
C ALA A 140 -5.73 -7.70 8.52
N PHE A 141 -6.85 -7.19 8.01
CA PHE A 141 -8.09 -7.96 7.82
C PHE A 141 -7.82 -9.12 6.84
N GLY A 142 -7.43 -10.28 7.38
CA GLY A 142 -6.98 -11.46 6.62
C GLY A 142 -5.60 -12.04 7.00
N SER A 143 -4.81 -11.39 7.88
CA SER A 143 -3.51 -11.92 8.36
C SER A 143 -3.65 -12.64 9.71
N PHE A 144 -3.21 -13.90 9.81
CA PHE A 144 -3.33 -14.75 11.00
C PHE A 144 -2.70 -14.12 12.26
N LEU A 145 -3.48 -14.02 13.35
CA LEU A 145 -3.10 -13.35 14.61
C LEU A 145 -2.68 -14.29 15.76
N ILE A 146 -2.76 -15.60 15.57
CA ILE A 146 -2.69 -16.59 16.67
C ILE A 146 -1.27 -16.74 17.24
N VAL A 147 -0.25 -16.77 16.38
CA VAL A 147 1.14 -17.07 16.79
C VAL A 147 1.75 -15.97 17.67
N ARG A 148 1.37 -14.72 17.44
CA ARG A 148 1.94 -13.58 18.18
C ARG A 148 1.68 -13.67 19.69
N ARG A 149 0.53 -14.24 20.11
CA ARG A 149 0.17 -14.37 21.53
C ARG A 149 1.20 -15.17 22.32
N TYR A 150 1.82 -16.17 21.70
CA TYR A 150 2.78 -17.05 22.35
C TYR A 150 4.22 -16.48 22.39
N ILE A 151 4.55 -15.53 21.51
CA ILE A 151 5.92 -14.99 21.36
C ILE A 151 5.99 -13.50 21.76
N LYS A 152 4.92 -12.96 22.38
CA LYS A 152 4.78 -11.53 22.72
C LYS A 152 5.98 -11.00 23.50
N ASP A 153 6.36 -11.68 24.59
CA ASP A 153 7.42 -11.21 25.50
C ASP A 153 8.79 -11.14 24.81
N TRP A 154 9.08 -12.12 23.93
CA TRP A 154 10.31 -12.12 23.16
C TRP A 154 10.33 -11.00 22.12
N LEU A 155 9.20 -10.77 21.45
CA LEU A 155 9.06 -9.71 20.45
C LEU A 155 9.22 -8.32 21.05
N GLU A 156 8.63 -8.09 22.22
CA GLU A 156 8.70 -6.79 22.90
C GLU A 156 10.10 -6.51 23.45
N ARG A 157 10.85 -7.54 23.84
CA ARG A 157 12.25 -7.44 24.25
C ARG A 157 13.19 -7.19 23.07
N LYS A 158 13.07 -7.96 21.99
CA LYS A 158 14.03 -7.94 20.87
C LYS A 158 13.72 -6.89 19.81
N LYS A 159 12.47 -6.44 19.70
CA LYS A 159 11.98 -5.44 18.72
C LYS A 159 12.55 -5.68 17.31
N PRO A 160 12.28 -6.85 16.72
CA PRO A 160 12.81 -7.19 15.40
C PRO A 160 12.39 -6.13 14.34
N PRO A 161 13.23 -5.87 13.33
CA PRO A 161 12.99 -4.83 12.34
C PRO A 161 12.00 -5.29 11.26
N PHE A 162 10.77 -5.64 11.66
CA PHE A 162 9.73 -6.18 10.78
C PHE A 162 9.52 -5.35 9.52
N GLY A 163 9.51 -4.02 9.61
CA GLY A 163 9.37 -3.14 8.45
C GLY A 163 10.49 -3.31 7.42
N ALA A 164 11.74 -3.46 7.86
CA ALA A 164 12.87 -3.68 6.96
C ALA A 164 12.82 -5.07 6.31
N ILE A 165 12.47 -6.11 7.08
CA ILE A 165 12.31 -7.47 6.56
C ILE A 165 11.23 -7.51 5.47
N SER A 166 10.03 -6.99 5.75
CA SER A 166 8.95 -6.89 4.74
C SER A 166 9.39 -6.11 3.51
N SER A 167 10.16 -5.03 3.68
CA SER A 167 10.64 -4.19 2.58
C SER A 167 11.66 -4.93 1.71
N CYS A 168 12.59 -5.69 2.30
CA CYS A 168 13.54 -6.51 1.55
C CYS A 168 12.84 -7.63 0.75
N VAL A 169 11.89 -8.33 1.37
CA VAL A 169 11.12 -9.38 0.69
C VAL A 169 10.30 -8.79 -0.46
N LEU A 170 9.72 -7.61 -0.26
CA LEU A 170 9.00 -6.87 -1.29
C LEU A 170 9.90 -6.43 -2.45
N LEU A 171 11.12 -5.94 -2.18
CA LEU A 171 12.10 -5.64 -3.22
C LEU A 171 12.46 -6.89 -4.05
N MET A 172 12.56 -8.06 -3.42
CA MET A 172 12.78 -9.34 -4.10
C MET A 172 11.59 -9.72 -5.01
N ILE A 173 10.35 -9.53 -4.55
CA ILE A 173 9.15 -9.75 -5.38
C ILE A 173 9.16 -8.83 -6.60
N ILE A 174 9.45 -7.54 -6.39
CA ILE A 174 9.54 -6.55 -7.46
C ILE A 174 10.63 -6.96 -8.46
N TYR A 175 11.83 -7.32 -7.98
CA TYR A 175 12.94 -7.78 -8.81
C TYR A 175 12.55 -8.95 -9.73
N THR A 176 12.04 -10.04 -9.15
CA THR A 176 11.67 -11.24 -9.93
C THR A 176 10.56 -10.97 -10.94
N THR A 177 9.61 -10.09 -10.59
CA THR A 177 8.50 -9.74 -11.48
C THR A 177 8.99 -8.87 -12.64
N PHE A 178 9.91 -7.93 -12.41
CA PHE A 178 10.56 -7.18 -13.48
C PHE A 178 11.49 -8.04 -14.34
N CYS A 179 12.17 -9.05 -13.77
CA CYS A 179 12.93 -10.04 -14.54
C CYS A 179 12.03 -10.82 -15.49
N ASP A 180 10.92 -11.38 -14.98
CA ASP A 180 9.88 -12.04 -15.80
C ASP A 180 9.31 -11.11 -16.87
N THR A 181 9.14 -9.82 -16.55
CA THR A 181 8.65 -8.83 -17.52
C THR A 181 9.70 -8.55 -18.59
N PHE A 182 10.94 -8.20 -18.25
CA PHE A 182 11.96 -7.85 -19.23
C PHE A 182 12.48 -9.03 -20.06
N ALA A 183 12.34 -10.27 -19.58
CA ALA A 183 12.75 -11.47 -20.30
C ALA A 183 11.71 -11.98 -21.32
N ASN A 184 10.46 -11.52 -21.25
CA ASN A 184 9.43 -11.97 -22.19
C ASN A 184 9.53 -11.20 -23.51
N PRO A 185 9.88 -11.85 -24.64
CA PRO A 185 10.01 -11.19 -25.93
C PRO A 185 8.67 -10.80 -26.57
N ASN A 186 7.56 -11.40 -26.13
CA ASN A 186 6.20 -11.14 -26.63
C ASN A 186 5.56 -9.88 -26.04
N ILE A 187 6.36 -9.05 -25.37
CA ILE A 187 5.89 -7.81 -24.75
C ILE A 187 6.02 -6.67 -25.78
N ASP A 188 5.00 -6.52 -26.62
CA ASP A 188 4.73 -5.27 -27.34
C ASP A 188 4.15 -4.24 -26.36
N LEU A 189 4.97 -3.81 -25.40
CA LEU A 189 4.67 -2.64 -24.57
C LEU A 189 5.02 -1.40 -25.37
N ASP A 190 4.00 -0.88 -26.05
CA ASP A 190 4.07 0.47 -26.58
C ASP A 190 4.42 1.46 -25.45
N LYS A 191 5.52 2.19 -25.62
CA LYS A 191 6.04 3.15 -24.64
C LYS A 191 5.01 4.23 -24.33
N PHE A 192 4.20 4.61 -25.32
CA PHE A 192 3.16 5.60 -25.14
C PHE A 192 2.04 5.09 -24.22
N SER A 193 1.59 3.85 -24.41
CA SER A 193 0.64 3.17 -23.49
C SER A 193 1.17 3.08 -22.06
N LEU A 194 2.46 2.79 -21.85
CA LEU A 194 3.08 2.78 -20.51
C LEU A 194 3.07 4.16 -19.84
N ILE A 195 3.44 5.22 -20.56
CA ILE A 195 3.43 6.58 -20.02
C ILE A 195 2.01 6.99 -19.61
N ILE A 196 1.02 6.65 -20.44
CA ILE A 196 -0.39 6.90 -20.13
C ILE A 196 -0.82 6.17 -18.85
N ILE A 197 -0.45 4.89 -18.69
CA ILE A 197 -0.78 4.12 -17.49
C ILE A 197 -0.15 4.71 -16.24
N VAL A 198 1.11 5.14 -16.31
CA VAL A 198 1.76 5.83 -15.19
C VAL A 198 0.96 7.08 -14.83
N PHE A 199 0.62 7.92 -15.82
CA PHE A 199 -0.15 9.13 -15.58
C PHE A 199 -1.55 8.85 -14.98
N ILE A 200 -2.23 7.82 -15.49
CA ILE A 200 -3.52 7.36 -14.96
C ILE A 200 -3.40 6.92 -13.50
N ILE A 201 -2.40 6.10 -13.18
CA ILE A 201 -2.17 5.59 -11.82
C ILE A 201 -1.91 6.74 -10.85
N PHE A 202 -1.05 7.69 -11.22
CA PHE A 202 -0.79 8.89 -10.41
C PHE A 202 -2.06 9.72 -10.21
N SER A 203 -2.84 9.91 -11.28
CA SER A 203 -4.08 10.69 -11.25
C SER A 203 -5.14 10.03 -10.36
N ILE A 204 -5.33 8.71 -10.48
CA ILE A 204 -6.27 7.93 -9.65
C ILE A 204 -5.84 7.99 -8.18
N GLN A 205 -4.56 7.73 -7.88
CA GLN A 205 -4.05 7.75 -6.51
C GLN A 205 -4.26 9.12 -5.86
N MET A 206 -3.89 10.20 -6.54
CA MET A 206 -4.10 11.56 -6.04
C MET A 206 -5.58 11.90 -5.87
N SER A 207 -6.42 11.55 -6.84
CA SER A 207 -7.86 11.80 -6.80
C SER A 207 -8.51 11.10 -5.61
N PHE A 208 -8.21 9.82 -5.38
CA PHE A 208 -8.80 9.07 -4.28
C PHE A 208 -8.27 9.48 -2.91
N MET A 209 -6.99 9.86 -2.82
CA MET A 209 -6.43 10.45 -1.58
C MET A 209 -7.13 11.77 -1.25
N PHE A 210 -7.36 12.61 -2.25
CA PHE A 210 -8.09 13.86 -2.06
C PHE A 210 -9.55 13.61 -1.70
N LEU A 211 -10.23 12.68 -2.39
CA LEU A 211 -11.63 12.34 -2.14
C LEU A 211 -11.85 11.82 -0.72
N THR A 212 -11.03 10.86 -0.28
CA THR A 212 -11.10 10.30 1.09
C THR A 212 -10.79 11.35 2.14
N PHE A 213 -9.86 12.27 1.87
CA PHE A 213 -9.57 13.42 2.74
C PHE A 213 -10.76 14.38 2.86
N LEU A 214 -11.42 14.71 1.75
CA LEU A 214 -12.61 15.58 1.76
C LEU A 214 -13.78 14.94 2.52
N PHE A 215 -14.08 13.67 2.25
CA PHE A 215 -15.16 12.95 2.92
C PHE A 215 -14.92 12.85 4.43
N SER A 216 -13.70 12.52 4.83
CA SER A 216 -13.36 12.35 6.24
C SER A 216 -13.24 13.68 7.01
N THR A 217 -12.93 14.79 6.33
CA THR A 217 -12.80 16.13 6.93
C THR A 217 -14.11 16.93 6.94
N ARG A 218 -15.15 16.46 6.24
CA ARG A 218 -16.45 17.14 6.15
C ARG A 218 -17.02 17.44 7.55
N ASN A 219 -17.66 18.60 7.74
CA ASN A 219 -18.16 19.04 9.06
C ASN A 219 -19.12 18.06 9.77
N ASN A 220 -19.75 17.15 9.03
CA ASN A 220 -20.65 16.14 9.57
C ASN A 220 -19.97 14.78 9.83
N SER A 221 -18.65 14.70 9.63
CA SER A 221 -17.86 13.50 9.85
C SER A 221 -17.65 13.26 11.34
N THR A 222 -17.82 12.02 11.78
CA THR A 222 -17.57 11.60 13.17
C THR A 222 -16.10 11.21 13.41
N PHE A 223 -15.25 11.32 12.40
CA PHE A 223 -13.86 10.90 12.46
C PHE A 223 -12.97 11.94 13.14
N THR A 224 -12.04 11.48 13.98
CA THR A 224 -11.01 12.35 14.53
C THR A 224 -9.95 12.69 13.47
N PRO A 225 -9.15 13.76 13.65
CA PRO A 225 -8.07 14.05 12.71
C PRO A 225 -7.08 12.89 12.56
N ALA A 226 -6.85 12.09 13.61
CA ALA A 226 -6.00 10.91 13.54
C ALA A 226 -6.64 9.77 12.73
N ASP A 227 -7.96 9.64 12.80
CA ASP A 227 -8.74 8.68 12.01
C ASP A 227 -8.74 9.05 10.52
N THR A 228 -8.87 10.34 10.20
CA THR A 228 -8.75 10.85 8.81
C THR A 228 -7.43 10.43 8.17
N VAL A 229 -6.32 10.52 8.90
CA VAL A 229 -5.00 10.08 8.40
C VAL A 229 -5.02 8.59 8.07
N ALA A 230 -5.53 7.76 8.99
CA ALA A 230 -5.64 6.33 8.77
C ALA A 230 -6.55 6.01 7.57
N ILE A 231 -7.68 6.71 7.42
CA ILE A 231 -8.60 6.57 6.30
C ILE A 231 -7.91 6.88 4.97
N VAL A 232 -7.22 8.02 4.87
CA VAL A 232 -6.57 8.45 3.62
C VAL A 232 -5.56 7.40 3.14
N PHE A 233 -4.69 6.90 4.03
CA PHE A 233 -3.68 5.93 3.63
C PHE A 233 -4.25 4.51 3.46
N CYS A 234 -5.14 4.05 4.34
CA CYS A 234 -5.65 2.68 4.28
C CYS A 234 -6.66 2.48 3.15
N SER A 235 -7.44 3.51 2.79
CA SER A 235 -8.43 3.39 1.71
C SER A 235 -7.82 3.45 0.32
N THR A 236 -6.68 4.12 0.16
CA THR A 236 -6.08 4.40 -1.15
C THR A 236 -4.88 3.53 -1.46
N HIS A 237 -4.12 3.10 -0.46
CA HIS A 237 -2.99 2.23 -0.71
C HIS A 237 -3.44 0.81 -1.04
N LYS A 238 -2.78 0.18 -2.01
CA LYS A 238 -3.04 -1.17 -2.50
C LYS A 238 -1.84 -2.09 -2.26
N SER A 239 -2.15 -3.34 -1.90
CA SER A 239 -1.16 -4.32 -1.47
C SER A 239 -0.53 -5.08 -2.63
N LEU A 240 0.71 -4.71 -2.98
CA LEU A 240 1.51 -5.45 -3.97
C LEU A 240 1.92 -6.84 -3.45
N THR A 241 2.20 -6.93 -2.15
CA THR A 241 2.63 -8.18 -1.51
C THR A 241 1.55 -9.26 -1.54
N LEU A 242 0.26 -8.85 -1.47
CA LEU A 242 -0.89 -9.72 -1.71
C LEU A 242 -1.16 -9.90 -3.21
N GLY A 243 -1.02 -8.83 -4.00
CA GLY A 243 -1.45 -8.82 -5.39
C GLY A 243 -0.62 -9.67 -6.33
N ILE A 244 0.72 -9.65 -6.24
CA ILE A 244 1.56 -10.47 -7.14
C ILE A 244 1.31 -11.99 -6.94
N PRO A 245 1.26 -12.52 -5.70
CA PRO A 245 0.94 -13.93 -5.49
C PRO A 245 -0.47 -14.29 -5.96
N MET A 246 -1.46 -13.45 -5.65
CA MET A 246 -2.84 -13.65 -6.13
C MET A 246 -2.89 -13.67 -7.66
N LEU A 247 -2.20 -12.75 -8.33
CA LEU A 247 -2.08 -12.75 -9.80
C LEU A 247 -1.43 -14.04 -10.32
N LYS A 248 -0.32 -14.48 -9.70
CA LYS A 248 0.37 -15.71 -10.10
C LYS A 248 -0.50 -16.96 -9.93
N ILE A 249 -1.38 -16.98 -8.93
CA ILE A 249 -2.30 -18.10 -8.68
C ILE A 249 -3.51 -18.04 -9.62
N VAL A 250 -4.17 -16.89 -9.72
CA VAL A 250 -5.40 -16.70 -10.51
C VAL A 250 -5.12 -16.79 -12.01
N PHE A 251 -4.00 -16.22 -12.46
CA PHE A 251 -3.58 -16.23 -13.86
C PHE A 251 -2.41 -17.20 -14.08
N ALA A 252 -2.32 -18.27 -13.29
CA ALA A 252 -1.35 -19.33 -13.50
C ALA A 252 -1.50 -19.92 -14.91
N GLY A 253 -0.40 -19.99 -15.65
CA GLY A 253 -0.38 -20.53 -17.03
C GLY A 253 -0.80 -19.56 -18.14
N TYR A 254 -1.22 -18.33 -17.82
CA TYR A 254 -1.47 -17.32 -18.85
C TYR A 254 -0.18 -16.64 -19.30
N GLU A 255 0.00 -16.53 -20.62
CA GLU A 255 1.19 -15.94 -21.26
C GLU A 255 1.36 -14.45 -20.90
N TYR A 256 0.26 -13.75 -20.64
CA TYR A 256 0.22 -12.31 -20.36
C TYR A 256 0.30 -11.94 -18.88
N LEU A 257 0.59 -12.88 -17.98
CA LEU A 257 0.69 -12.64 -16.54
C LEU A 257 1.64 -11.47 -16.20
N SER A 258 2.77 -11.39 -16.91
CA SER A 258 3.76 -10.31 -16.75
C SER A 258 3.12 -8.94 -17.02
N LEU A 259 2.32 -8.80 -18.09
CA LEU A 259 1.63 -7.55 -18.44
C LEU A 259 0.59 -7.15 -17.40
N ILE A 260 -0.21 -8.11 -16.91
CA ILE A 260 -1.25 -7.84 -15.89
C ILE A 260 -0.60 -7.34 -14.58
N SER A 261 0.64 -7.75 -14.30
CA SER A 261 1.37 -7.32 -13.10
C SER A 261 1.96 -5.90 -13.18
N VAL A 262 2.14 -5.34 -14.38
CA VAL A 262 2.80 -4.04 -14.59
C VAL A 262 2.08 -2.88 -13.88
N PRO A 263 0.75 -2.69 -13.98
CA PRO A 263 0.05 -1.64 -13.25
C PRO A 263 0.24 -1.73 -11.73
N LEU A 264 0.29 -2.95 -11.18
CA LEU A 264 0.51 -3.16 -9.76
C LEU A 264 1.95 -2.75 -9.35
N LEU A 265 2.94 -3.11 -10.18
CA LEU A 265 4.34 -2.70 -9.99
C LEU A 265 4.54 -1.19 -10.10
N ILE A 266 3.74 -0.48 -10.90
CA ILE A 266 3.80 0.99 -11.03
C ILE A 266 3.06 1.67 -9.87
N TYR A 267 1.89 1.14 -9.48
CA TYR A 267 1.07 1.71 -8.41
C TYR A 267 1.80 1.73 -7.08
N HIS A 268 2.56 0.68 -6.77
CA HIS A 268 3.16 0.52 -5.46
C HIS A 268 4.26 1.55 -5.11
N PRO A 269 5.24 1.84 -6.00
CA PRO A 269 6.15 2.96 -5.81
C PRO A 269 5.42 4.31 -5.83
N ALA A 270 4.43 4.49 -6.72
CA ALA A 270 3.69 5.75 -6.84
C ALA A 270 2.94 6.10 -5.55
N GLN A 271 2.23 5.16 -4.92
CA GLN A 271 1.54 5.38 -3.64
C GLN A 271 2.50 5.71 -2.49
N ILE A 272 3.69 5.09 -2.45
CA ILE A 272 4.68 5.36 -1.38
C ILE A 272 5.31 6.73 -1.59
N LEU A 273 5.65 7.08 -2.83
CA LEU A 273 6.18 8.38 -3.18
C LEU A 273 5.17 9.49 -2.85
N LEU A 274 3.94 9.39 -3.35
CA LEU A 274 2.90 10.38 -3.08
C LEU A 274 2.55 10.44 -1.60
N GLY A 275 2.42 9.28 -0.95
CA GLY A 275 2.12 9.20 0.48
C GLY A 275 3.20 9.85 1.33
N SER A 276 4.47 9.55 1.08
CA SER A 276 5.62 10.13 1.80
C SER A 276 5.76 11.64 1.58
N LEU A 277 5.54 12.12 0.36
CA LEU A 277 5.52 13.56 0.04
C LEU A 277 4.39 14.30 0.79
N LEU A 278 3.26 13.64 1.00
CA LEU A 278 2.11 14.23 1.71
C LEU A 278 2.22 14.14 3.24
N VAL A 279 3.09 13.30 3.81
CA VAL A 279 3.25 13.15 5.27
C VAL A 279 3.42 14.50 5.99
N PRO A 280 4.33 15.42 5.59
CA PRO A 280 4.52 16.68 6.29
C PRO A 280 3.28 17.58 6.24
N THR A 281 2.61 17.63 5.08
CA THR A 281 1.41 18.43 4.86
C THR A 281 0.25 17.93 5.70
N ILE A 282 -0.03 16.63 5.65
CA ILE A 282 -1.09 15.99 6.42
C ILE A 282 -0.80 16.14 7.93
N LYS A 283 0.45 16.01 8.36
CA LYS A 283 0.85 16.19 9.76
C LYS A 283 0.60 17.62 10.25
N SER A 284 0.99 18.63 9.48
CA SER A 284 0.74 20.04 9.81
C SER A 284 -0.76 20.33 9.93
N TRP A 285 -1.55 19.82 8.98
CA TRP A 285 -3.01 19.91 9.01
C TRP A 285 -3.60 19.24 10.27
N MET A 286 -3.18 18.01 10.58
CA MET A 286 -3.69 17.23 11.70
C MET A 286 -3.46 17.95 13.03
N VAL A 287 -2.22 18.43 13.26
CA VAL A 287 -1.85 19.15 14.48
C VAL A 287 -2.68 20.43 14.62
N SER A 288 -2.85 21.18 13.52
CA SER A 288 -3.65 22.41 13.50
C SER A 288 -5.12 22.13 13.85
N ARG A 289 -5.71 21.07 13.27
CA ARG A 289 -7.10 20.68 13.52
C ARG A 289 -7.30 20.16 14.95
N GLN A 290 -6.37 19.37 15.47
CA GLN A 290 -6.40 18.91 16.86
C GLN A 290 -6.33 20.08 17.85
N LYS A 291 -5.50 21.10 17.57
CA LYS A 291 -5.41 22.31 18.40
C LYS A 291 -6.74 23.08 18.38
N ALA A 292 -7.36 23.26 17.22
CA ALA A 292 -8.65 23.93 17.08
C ALA A 292 -9.78 23.20 17.84
N LEU A 293 -9.80 21.86 17.80
CA LEU A 293 -10.77 21.03 18.52
C LEU A 293 -10.58 21.08 20.05
N LYS A 294 -9.33 21.18 20.53
CA LYS A 294 -9.04 21.37 21.96
C LYS A 294 -9.53 22.73 22.47
N LEU A 295 -9.36 23.79 21.67
CA LEU A 295 -9.80 25.15 22.01
C LEU A 295 -11.33 25.28 22.08
N THR A 296 -12.06 24.57 21.21
CA THR A 296 -13.53 24.56 21.19
C THR A 296 -14.16 23.72 22.31
N ARG A 297 -13.41 22.76 22.89
CA ARG A 297 -13.87 21.92 24.00
C ARG A 297 -13.54 22.47 25.40
N GLN A 298 -12.80 23.56 25.52
CA GLN A 298 -12.61 24.20 26.83
C GLN A 298 -13.93 24.88 27.27
N PRO A 299 -14.44 24.61 28.48
CA PRO A 299 -15.62 25.30 28.98
C PRO A 299 -15.33 26.80 29.02
N LYS A 300 -16.22 27.61 28.44
CA LYS A 300 -16.16 29.08 28.60
C LYS A 300 -16.12 29.35 30.10
N ALA A 301 -15.05 29.99 30.58
CA ALA A 301 -14.96 30.41 31.96
C ALA A 301 -16.22 31.22 32.31
N PRO A 302 -16.86 30.99 33.47
CA PRO A 302 -18.01 31.78 33.87
C PRO A 302 -17.56 33.24 33.91
N VAL A 303 -18.21 34.07 33.11
CA VAL A 303 -18.07 35.52 33.16
C VAL A 303 -18.49 35.92 34.57
N LYS A 304 -17.52 36.31 35.41
CA LYS A 304 -17.83 36.97 36.66
C LYS A 304 -18.45 38.32 36.29
N VAL A 305 -19.78 38.39 36.37
CA VAL A 305 -20.56 39.63 36.36
C VAL A 305 -20.50 40.21 37.77
#